data_AF-A0A5J4P7C1-F1
#
_entry.id   AF-A0A5J4P7C1-F1
#
_cell.length_a   1.000
_cell.length_b   1.000
_cell.length_c   1.000
_cell.angle_alpha   90.00
_cell.angle_beta   90.00
_cell.angle_gamma   90.00
#
_symmetry.space_group_name_H-M   'P 1'
#
loop_
_entity.id
_entity.type
_entity.pdbx_description
1 polymer ?
#
loop_
_entity_poly.entity_id
_entity_poly.type
_entity_poly.pdbx_seq_one_letter_code
_entity_poly.pdbx_strand_id
1 'polypeptide(L)' 'YAKSYEEALLKMYNPQTDSEALKANPDDFESLRGGYPLRREEVGYKVVIENISLFT' A
#
# COMPACT_ATOMS: atom_id res chain seq x y z
N TYR A 1 -9.73 8.08 -4.89
CA TYR A 1 -10.76 7.16 -4.37
C TYR A 1 -10.34 5.72 -4.65
N ALA A 2 -10.95 4.76 -3.98
CA ALA A 2 -10.75 3.32 -4.22
C ALA A 2 -12.09 2.68 -4.60
N LYS A 3 -12.09 1.59 -5.38
CA LYS A 3 -13.31 0.89 -5.80
C LYS A 3 -13.80 -0.10 -4.75
N SER A 4 -12.91 -0.54 -3.85
CA SER A 4 -13.25 -1.35 -2.69
C SER A 4 -12.42 -0.95 -1.48
N TYR A 5 -12.81 -1.47 -0.32
CA TYR A 5 -12.05 -1.27 0.91
C TYR A 5 -10.68 -1.93 0.83
N GLU A 6 -10.57 -3.12 0.25
CA GLU A 6 -9.30 -3.83 0.03
C GLU A 6 -8.36 -3.04 -0.88
N GLU A 7 -8.88 -2.44 -1.95
CA GLU A 7 -8.09 -1.54 -2.80
C GLU A 7 -7.64 -0.31 -2.01
N ALA A 8 -8.48 0.22 -1.12
CA ALA A 8 -8.10 1.34 -0.24
C ALA A 8 -6.95 0.94 0.69
N LEU A 9 -7.01 -0.25 1.32
CA LEU A 9 -5.95 -0.76 2.18
C LEU A 9 -4.63 -0.93 1.41
N LEU A 10 -4.68 -1.51 0.20
CA LEU A 10 -3.49 -1.68 -0.64
C LEU A 10 -2.91 -0.35 -1.13
N LYS A 11 -3.75 0.68 -1.32
CA LYS A 11 -3.28 2.05 -1.62
C LYS A 11 -2.59 2.72 -0.43
N MET A 12 -2.95 2.37 0.81
CA MET A 12 -2.26 2.86 2.01
C MET A 12 -0.91 2.16 2.18
N TYR A 13 -0.91 0.84 2.02
CA TYR A 13 0.29 0.03 2.14
C TYR A 13 0.14 -1.30 1.39
N ASN A 14 0.99 -1.52 0.40
CA ASN A 14 1.10 -2.79 -0.31
C ASN A 14 2.41 -3.50 0.08
N PRO A 15 2.39 -4.51 0.98
CA PRO A 15 3.59 -5.22 1.40
C PRO A 15 4.28 -6.00 0.28
N GLN A 16 3.58 -6.23 -0.85
CA GLN A 16 4.17 -6.91 -2.00
C GLN A 16 5.34 -6.09 -2.59
N THR A 17 5.25 -4.76 -2.57
CA THR A 17 6.33 -3.88 -3.05
C THR A 17 7.62 -4.08 -2.25
N ASP A 18 7.53 -4.18 -0.93
CA ASP A 18 8.69 -4.41 -0.07
C ASP A 18 9.25 -5.83 -0.24
N SER A 19 8.36 -6.82 -0.38
CA SER A 19 8.71 -8.21 -0.67
C SER A 19 9.49 -8.34 -1.99
N GLU A 20 9.05 -7.63 -3.03
CA GLU A 20 9.72 -7.59 -4.33
C GLU A 20 11.08 -6.92 -4.26
N ALA A 21 11.19 -5.78 -3.57
CA ALA A 21 12.46 -5.08 -3.38
C ALA A 21 13.50 -5.97 -2.68
N LEU A 22 13.10 -6.63 -1.58
CA LEU A 22 14.00 -7.53 -0.84
C LEU A 22 14.38 -8.77 -1.66
N LYS A 23 13.45 -9.36 -2.42
CA LYS A 23 13.75 -10.52 -3.27
C LYS A 23 14.65 -10.17 -4.45
N ALA A 24 14.55 -8.96 -4.98
CA ALA A 24 15.38 -8.50 -6.08
C ALA A 24 16.85 -8.32 -5.65
N ASN A 25 17.10 -7.88 -4.42
CA ASN A 25 18.46 -7.81 -3.86
C ASN A 25 18.48 -8.08 -2.34
N PRO A 26 18.57 -9.35 -1.90
CA PRO A 26 18.55 -9.69 -0.47
C PRO A 26 19.70 -9.10 0.34
N ASP A 27 20.86 -8.88 -0.29
CA ASP A 27 22.05 -8.33 0.37
C ASP A 27 21.87 -6.85 0.76
N ASP A 28 20.91 -6.14 0.15
CA ASP A 28 20.56 -4.75 0.47
C ASP A 28 19.65 -4.61 1.70
N PHE A 29 19.41 -5.68 2.48
CA PHE A 29 18.48 -5.70 3.61
C PHE A 29 18.61 -4.49 4.56
N GLU A 30 19.83 -4.16 4.98
CA GLU A 30 20.06 -3.05 5.91
C GLU A 30 19.80 -1.68 5.27
N SER A 31 20.10 -1.52 3.98
CA SER A 31 19.80 -0.30 3.24
C SER A 31 18.29 -0.12 3.06
N LEU A 32 17.56 -1.19 2.72
CA LEU A 32 16.10 -1.19 2.59
C LEU A 32 15.41 -0.87 3.91
N ARG A 33 15.93 -1.39 5.02
CA ARG A 33 15.43 -1.10 6.38
C ARG A 33 15.79 0.31 6.83
N GLY A 34 17.02 0.76 6.58
CA GLY A 34 17.50 2.09 6.95
C GLY A 34 16.81 3.22 6.18
N GLY A 35 16.46 2.97 4.93
CA GLY A 35 15.74 3.90 4.05
C GLY A 35 14.23 3.66 3.98
N TYR A 36 13.65 2.91 4.93
CA TYR A 36 12.25 2.50 4.83
C TYR A 36 11.29 3.71 4.76
N PRO A 37 10.39 3.77 3.77
CA PRO A 37 9.50 4.90 3.61
C PRO A 37 8.51 5.03 4.77
N LEU A 38 8.06 6.25 5.02
CA LEU A 38 7.08 6.52 6.06
C LEU A 38 5.73 5.87 5.72
N ARG A 39 5.39 4.81 6.45
CA ARG A 39 4.11 4.11 6.36
C ARG A 39 3.11 4.69 7.35
N ARG A 40 1.85 4.87 6.92
CA ARG A 40 0.73 5.24 7.78
C ARG A 40 -0.16 4.03 8.01
N GLU A 41 -0.81 3.98 9.16
CA GLU A 41 -1.87 3.01 9.44
C GLU A 41 -3.22 3.53 8.94
N GLU A 42 -4.20 2.62 8.84
CA GLU A 42 -5.54 2.93 8.34
C GLU A 42 -6.18 4.11 9.07
N VAL A 43 -5.99 4.18 10.39
CA VAL A 43 -6.50 5.27 11.26
C VAL A 43 -5.98 6.66 10.86
N GLY A 44 -4.90 6.74 10.08
CA GLY A 44 -4.36 7.97 9.53
C GLY A 44 -5.05 8.48 8.26
N TYR A 45 -6.02 7.74 7.72
CA TYR A 45 -6.70 8.07 6.47
C TYR A 45 -8.20 8.22 6.64
N LYS A 46 -8.79 9.08 5.82
CA LYS A 46 -10.22 9.06 5.52
C LYS A 46 -10.46 8.17 4.30
N VAL A 47 -11.05 7.00 4.51
CA VAL A 47 -11.40 6.08 3.41
C VAL A 47 -12.60 6.61 2.65
N VAL A 48 -12.47 6.75 1.33
CA VAL A 48 -13.58 7.10 0.44
C VAL A 48 -13.63 6.12 -0.72
N ILE A 49 -14.75 5.37 -0.78
CA ILE A 49 -15.02 4.36 -1.79
C ILE A 49 -15.88 4.96 -2.90
N GLU A 50 -15.49 4.73 -4.15
CA GLU A 50 -16.29 5.07 -5.33
C GLU A 50 -17.52 4.15 -5.36
N ASN A 51 -18.70 4.71 -5.11
CA ASN A 51 -19.96 4.03 -5.44
C ASN A 51 -20.18 4.13 -6.95
N ILE A 52 -19.72 3.12 -7.68
CA ILE A 52 -20.06 2.99 -9.10
C ILE A 52 -21.51 2.51 -9.15
N SER A 53 -22.44 3.44 -9.35
CA SER A 53 -23.82 3.09 -9.71
C SER A 53 -23.80 2.49 -11.12
N LEU A 54 -23.91 1.16 -11.21
CA LEU A 54 -24.01 0.43 -12.48
C LEU A 54 -25.41 0.56 -13.09
N PHE A 55 -25.95 1.77 -13.22
CA PHE A 55 -27.18 2.01 -13.99
C PHE A 55 -27.16 3.43 -14.57
N THR A 56 -27.01 3.51 -15.90
CA THR A 56 -27.51 4.60 -16.74
C THR A 56 -27.89 4.01 -18.09
#